data_AF-A0A7K1US36-F1
#
_entry.id   AF-A0A7K1US36-F1
#
_cell.length_a   1.000
_cell.length_b   1.000
_cell.length_c   1.000
_cell.angle_alpha   90.00
_cell.angle_beta   90.00
_cell.angle_gamma   90.00
#
_symmetry.space_group_name_H-M   'P 1'
#
loop_
_entity.id
_entity.type
_entity.pdbx_description
1 polymer ?
#
loop_
_entity_poly.entity_id
_entity_poly.type
_entity_poly.pdbx_seq_one_letter_code
_entity_poly.pdbx_strand_id
1 'polypeptide(L)'
;MTPAIVHLHVEFGPLILDFQGGQQQVSDVAAELSTIGLALVVTVDDHVMPGMPKLPCSWLWGDGSRPTSAGRGLINDPYRSETSLTTRTGPIGAGPLCFRSSSAKGGL
;
A
#
# COMPACT_ATOMS: atom_id res chain seq x y z
N MET A 1 -25.03 5.75 -4.06
CA MET A 1 -24.22 6.95 -4.33
C MET A 1 -22.97 6.45 -5.02
N THR A 2 -22.88 6.59 -6.34
CA THR A 2 -21.73 6.08 -7.10
C THR A 2 -20.54 6.99 -6.78
N PRO A 3 -19.36 6.45 -6.40
CA PRO A 3 -18.20 7.29 -6.14
C PRO A 3 -17.82 8.05 -7.41
N ALA A 4 -17.59 9.36 -7.29
CA ALA A 4 -17.16 10.19 -8.41
C ALA A 4 -15.79 9.71 -8.91
N ILE A 5 -15.64 9.60 -10.24
CA ILE A 5 -14.36 9.33 -10.88
C ILE A 5 -13.70 10.67 -11.16
N VAL A 6 -12.43 10.79 -10.81
CA VAL A 6 -11.63 12.00 -10.96
C VAL A 6 -10.31 11.68 -11.64
N HIS A 7 -9.69 12.72 -12.20
CA HIS A 7 -8.42 12.71 -12.88
C HIS A 7 -7.28 13.03 -11.90
N LEU A 8 -6.19 12.28 -12.01
CA LEU A 8 -4.90 12.51 -11.36
C LEU A 8 -3.86 12.77 -12.45
N HIS A 9 -3.30 13.97 -12.44
CA HIS A 9 -2.20 14.38 -13.27
C HIS A 9 -0.91 14.45 -12.45
N VAL A 10 0.16 13.84 -12.95
CA VAL A 10 1.47 13.82 -12.30
C VAL A 10 2.55 14.25 -13.29
N GLU A 11 3.31 15.28 -12.93
CA GLU A 11 4.48 15.73 -13.69
C GLU A 11 5.78 15.52 -12.91
N PHE A 12 6.82 15.07 -13.60
CA PHE A 12 8.18 14.97 -13.10
C PHE A 12 9.18 15.32 -14.20
N GLY A 13 9.56 16.58 -14.30
CA GLY A 13 10.38 17.07 -15.42
C GLY A 13 9.66 16.84 -16.75
N PRO A 14 10.20 16.04 -17.69
CA PRO A 14 9.54 15.73 -18.96
C PRO A 14 8.51 14.59 -18.87
N LEU A 15 8.41 13.90 -17.73
CA LEU A 15 7.47 12.79 -17.54
C LEU A 15 6.10 13.36 -17.14
N ILE A 16 5.07 12.97 -17.90
CA ILE A 16 3.67 13.29 -17.63
C ILE A 16 2.90 11.98 -17.53
N LEU A 17 2.12 11.82 -16.47
CA LEU A 17 1.27 10.66 -16.25
C LEU A 17 -0.14 11.11 -15.88
N ASP A 18 -1.13 10.62 -16.62
CA ASP A 18 -2.54 10.90 -16.40
C ASP A 18 -3.28 9.60 -16.04
N PHE A 19 -3.97 9.60 -14.90
CA PHE A 19 -4.75 8.46 -14.44
C PHE A 19 -6.15 8.89 -14.01
N GLN A 20 -7.09 7.96 -14.07
CA GLN A 20 -8.39 8.10 -13.44
C GLN A 20 -8.58 7.13 -12.27
N GLY A 21 -9.38 7.53 -11.30
CA GLY A 21 -9.74 6.68 -10.16
C GLY A 21 -10.92 7.25 -9.39
N GLY A 22 -11.40 6.49 -8.39
CA GLY A 22 -12.40 7.02 -7.48
C GLY A 22 -11.83 8.17 -6.64
N GLN A 23 -12.68 9.11 -6.24
CA GLN A 23 -12.26 10.30 -5.47
C GLN A 23 -11.37 9.98 -4.26
N GLN A 24 -11.79 9.05 -3.40
CA GLN A 24 -10.98 8.65 -2.23
C GLN A 24 -9.63 8.07 -2.63
N GLN A 25 -9.64 7.19 -3.62
CA GLN A 25 -8.44 6.51 -4.12
C GLN A 25 -7.42 7.53 -4.66
N VAL A 26 -7.89 8.46 -5.49
CA VAL A 26 -7.03 9.51 -6.08
C VAL A 26 -6.50 10.44 -5.00
N SER A 27 -7.34 10.81 -4.03
CA SER A 27 -6.92 11.64 -2.90
C SER A 27 -5.82 10.99 -2.06
N ASP A 28 -5.95 9.69 -1.76
CA ASP A 28 -4.95 8.95 -0.98
C ASP A 28 -3.62 8.87 -1.75
N VAL A 29 -3.66 8.55 -3.04
CA VAL A 29 -2.46 8.49 -3.89
C VAL A 29 -1.80 9.87 -4.03
N ALA A 30 -2.56 10.93 -4.23
CA ALA A 30 -2.03 12.29 -4.35
C ALA A 30 -1.35 12.75 -3.05
N ALA A 31 -1.94 12.40 -1.89
CA ALA A 31 -1.35 12.68 -0.59
C ALA A 31 0.01 11.99 -0.45
N GLU A 32 0.08 10.68 -0.73
CA GLU A 32 1.33 9.91 -0.65
C GLU A 32 2.40 10.44 -1.60
N LEU A 33 2.05 10.70 -2.87
CA LEU A 33 2.97 11.25 -3.87
C LEU A 33 3.56 12.60 -3.45
N SER A 34 2.76 13.43 -2.76
CA SER A 34 3.21 14.72 -2.23
C SER A 34 4.25 14.58 -1.11
N THR A 35 4.37 13.40 -0.48
CA THR A 35 5.36 13.16 0.61
C THR A 35 6.73 12.69 0.12
N ILE A 36 6.84 12.22 -1.13
CA ILE A 36 8.04 11.52 -1.64
C ILE A 36 9.25 12.47 -1.78
N GLY A 37 9.06 13.78 -1.64
CA GLY A 37 10.14 14.78 -1.63
C GLY A 37 10.84 14.97 -2.98
N LEU A 38 10.25 14.44 -4.05
CA LEU A 38 10.65 14.70 -5.43
C LEU A 38 10.06 16.03 -5.90
N ALA A 39 10.64 16.61 -6.95
CA ALA A 39 10.06 17.73 -7.69
C ALA A 39 8.85 17.27 -8.53
N LEU A 40 7.88 16.66 -7.86
CA LEU A 40 6.66 16.11 -8.42
C LEU A 40 5.57 17.17 -8.35
N VAL A 41 4.91 17.46 -9.46
CA VAL A 41 3.69 18.27 -9.47
C VAL A 41 2.52 17.31 -9.58
N VAL A 42 1.61 17.36 -8.61
CA VAL A 42 0.42 16.50 -8.57
C VAL A 42 -0.81 17.39 -8.61
N THR A 43 -1.67 17.15 -9.59
CA THR A 43 -2.94 17.88 -9.75
C THR A 43 -4.09 16.87 -9.77
N VAL A 44 -5.18 17.21 -9.08
CA VAL A 44 -6.42 16.42 -9.06
C VAL A 44 -7.54 17.30 -9.57
N ASP A 45 -8.28 16.82 -10.56
CA ASP A 45 -9.38 17.55 -11.19
C ASP A 45 -10.46 16.60 -11.73
N ASP A 46 -11.56 17.15 -12.25
CA ASP A 46 -12.71 16.38 -12.72
C ASP A 46 -12.68 16.12 -14.25
N HIS A 47 -11.62 16.49 -14.97
CA HIS A 47 -11.50 16.36 -16.43
C HIS A 47 -11.09 14.96 -16.86
N VAL A 48 -11.98 13.99 -16.64
CA VAL A 48 -11.78 12.61 -17.05
C VAL A 48 -12.07 12.45 -18.54
N MET A 49 -11.10 11.97 -19.31
CA MET A 49 -11.25 11.69 -20.75
C MET A 49 -11.56 10.20 -21.01
N PRO A 50 -12.36 9.88 -22.05
CA PRO A 50 -12.55 8.50 -22.49
C PRO A 50 -11.21 7.85 -22.86
N GLY A 51 -10.94 6.66 -22.30
CA GLY A 51 -9.71 5.91 -22.57
C GLY A 51 -8.54 6.19 -21.64
N MET A 52 -8.68 7.11 -20.67
CA MET A 52 -7.67 7.36 -19.65
C MET A 52 -7.43 6.10 -18.80
N PRO A 53 -6.18 5.70 -18.53
CA PRO A 53 -5.90 4.49 -17.77
C PRO A 53 -6.36 4.65 -16.31
N LYS A 54 -6.83 3.55 -15.71
CA LYS A 54 -7.03 3.51 -14.26
C LYS A 54 -5.69 3.59 -13.54
N LEU A 55 -5.71 4.12 -12.33
CA LEU A 55 -4.58 4.02 -11.40
C LEU A 55 -4.09 2.56 -11.28
N PRO A 56 -2.78 2.29 -11.47
CA PRO A 56 -2.23 0.93 -11.42
C PRO A 56 -2.46 0.20 -10.09
N CYS A 57 -2.60 0.97 -9.01
CA CYS A 57 -2.84 0.49 -7.65
C CYS A 57 -4.33 0.46 -7.26
N SER A 58 -5.27 0.63 -8.20
CA SER A 58 -6.72 0.71 -7.89
C SER A 58 -7.29 -0.49 -7.16
N TRP A 59 -6.68 -1.65 -7.38
CA TRP A 59 -7.04 -2.89 -6.74
C TRP A 59 -6.91 -2.87 -5.20
N LEU A 60 -6.11 -1.96 -4.63
CA LEU A 60 -5.96 -1.81 -3.17
C LEU A 60 -7.25 -1.32 -2.48
N TRP A 61 -8.12 -0.59 -3.20
CA TRP A 61 -9.37 -0.04 -2.66
C TRP A 61 -10.60 -0.92 -2.95
N GLY A 62 -10.40 -2.14 -3.46
CA GLY A 62 -11.42 -3.19 -3.38
C GLY A 62 -12.55 -3.15 -4.41
N ASP A 63 -12.29 -2.76 -5.67
CA ASP A 63 -13.26 -3.01 -6.76
C ASP A 63 -13.21 -4.46 -7.32
N GLY A 64 -12.42 -5.34 -6.70
CA GLY A 64 -12.28 -6.74 -7.11
C GLY A 64 -11.39 -6.96 -8.33
N SER A 65 -10.85 -5.90 -8.94
CA SER A 65 -9.90 -5.99 -10.06
C SER A 65 -8.49 -6.29 -9.55
N ARG A 66 -8.31 -7.36 -8.77
CA ARG A 66 -6.97 -7.93 -8.59
C ARG A 66 -6.42 -8.13 -10.00
N PRO A 67 -5.22 -7.62 -10.36
CA PRO A 67 -4.62 -8.02 -11.62
C PRO A 67 -4.54 -9.55 -11.55
N THR A 68 -5.37 -10.23 -12.32
CA THR A 68 -5.24 -11.67 -12.50
C THR A 68 -3.92 -11.80 -13.21
N SER A 69 -2.86 -12.00 -12.44
CA SER A 69 -1.62 -12.53 -12.93
C SER A 69 -1.97 -13.91 -13.50
N ALA A 70 -2.35 -13.93 -14.77
CA ALA A 70 -2.27 -15.11 -15.61
C ALA A 70 -0.77 -15.44 -15.70
N GLY A 71 -0.30 -16.12 -14.67
CA GLY A 71 1.10 -16.32 -14.37
C GLY A 71 1.20 -17.07 -13.05
N ARG A 72 0.96 -18.38 -13.09
CA ARG A 72 1.44 -19.31 -12.06
C ARG A 72 2.95 -19.09 -11.90
N GLY A 73 3.42 -18.72 -10.70
CA GLY A 73 4.85 -18.61 -10.44
C GLY A 73 5.21 -17.97 -9.10
N LEU A 74 5.27 -18.81 -8.07
CA LEU A 74 6.24 -18.77 -6.95
C LEU A 74 6.70 -17.39 -6.44
N ILE A 75 6.03 -16.86 -5.42
CA ILE A 75 6.74 -16.13 -4.36
C ILE A 75 6.35 -16.80 -3.05
N ASN A 76 7.16 -17.80 -2.67
CA ASN A 76 7.38 -18.09 -1.27
C ASN A 76 8.01 -16.82 -0.68
N ASP A 77 7.26 -16.10 0.15
CA ASP A 77 7.82 -15.02 0.96
C ASP A 77 8.26 -15.63 2.30
N PRO A 78 9.57 -15.82 2.55
CA PRO A 78 10.07 -16.31 3.84
C PRO A 78 9.96 -15.28 4.96
N TYR A 79 9.41 -14.08 4.71
CA TYR A 79 9.33 -12.99 5.68
C TYR A 79 7.92 -12.79 6.28
N ARG A 80 6.94 -13.63 5.93
CA ARG A 80 5.68 -13.69 6.70
C ARG A 80 5.85 -14.58 7.92
N SER A 81 6.49 -14.03 8.95
CA SER A 81 6.45 -14.57 10.30
C SER A 81 5.02 -14.50 10.82
N GLU A 82 4.22 -15.54 10.54
CA GLU A 82 2.98 -15.78 11.26
C GLU A 82 3.30 -15.95 12.74
N THR A 83 2.94 -14.96 13.55
CA THR A 83 2.72 -15.15 14.98
C THR A 83 1.47 -16.02 15.14
N SER A 84 1.60 -17.30 14.78
CA SER A 84 0.67 -18.35 15.12
C SER A 84 0.79 -18.59 16.62
N LEU A 85 -0.05 -17.89 17.40
CA LEU A 85 -0.41 -18.27 18.77
C LEU A 85 -1.17 -19.61 18.70
N THR A 86 -0.42 -20.69 18.47
CA THR A 86 -0.90 -22.04 18.79
C THR A 86 -0.70 -22.20 20.29
N THR A 87 -1.76 -21.94 21.05
CA THR A 87 -1.89 -22.38 22.44
C THR A 87 -1.84 -23.91 22.44
N ARG A 88 -0.63 -24.46 22.54
CA ARG A 88 -0.40 -25.87 22.80
C ARG A 88 -0.24 -26.00 24.31
N THR A 89 -1.35 -26.31 24.97
CA THR A 89 -1.40 -26.65 26.39
C THR A 89 -0.57 -27.91 26.62
N GLY A 90 0.70 -27.72 27.00
CA GLY A 90 1.58 -28.76 27.54
C GLY A 90 1.52 -28.76 29.07
N PRO A 91 1.70 -29.92 29.73
CA PRO A 91 1.52 -30.05 31.17
C PRO A 91 2.74 -29.56 31.97
N ILE A 92 2.42 -28.91 33.09
CA ILE A 92 3.10 -28.93 34.39
C ILE A 92 4.63 -28.71 34.38
N GLY A 93 5.06 -27.54 34.88
CA GLY A 93 6.38 -27.44 35.48
C GLY A 93 7.01 -26.05 35.52
N ALA A 94 6.84 -25.37 36.66
CA ALA A 94 7.81 -24.46 37.27
C ALA A 94 8.20 -23.14 36.57
N GLY A 95 7.57 -22.04 37.03
CA GLY A 95 8.29 -20.80 37.38
C GLY A 95 8.87 -19.94 36.24
N PRO A 96 9.49 -18.78 36.54
CA PRO A 96 8.75 -17.52 36.46
C PRO A 96 9.42 -16.44 35.58
N LEU A 97 8.71 -15.32 35.43
CA LEU A 97 9.18 -13.96 35.03
C LEU A 97 9.64 -13.75 33.58
N CYS A 98 8.73 -13.22 32.76
CA CYS A 98 9.09 -12.50 31.54
C CYS A 98 9.82 -11.20 31.90
N PHE A 99 11.15 -11.24 32.00
CA PHE A 99 11.96 -10.02 31.94
C PHE A 99 12.03 -9.54 30.50
N ARG A 100 11.39 -8.41 30.24
CA ARG A 100 11.54 -7.64 29.00
C ARG A 100 12.75 -6.74 29.16
N SER A 101 13.85 -7.05 28.49
CA SER A 101 14.95 -6.10 28.33
C SER A 101 15.55 -6.21 26.94
N SER A 102 15.58 -5.08 26.23
CA SER A 102 16.76 -4.60 25.50
C SER A 102 16.43 -3.23 24.90
N SER A 103 16.87 -2.19 25.59
CA SER A 103 17.10 -0.86 25.03
C SER A 103 18.57 -0.80 24.61
N ALA A 104 18.84 -0.52 23.34
CA ALA A 104 20.19 -0.31 22.83
C ALA A 104 20.37 1.19 22.52
N LYS A 105 21.26 1.86 23.27
CA LYS A 105 21.93 3.09 22.84
C LYS A 105 23.44 2.84 22.93
N GLY A 106 24.05 2.65 21.77
CA GLY A 106 25.51 2.65 21.60
C GLY A 106 26.02 4.09 21.54
N GLY A 107 27.15 4.33 22.20
CA GLY A 107 27.92 5.56 22.08
C GLY A 107 29.23 5.32 21.33
N LEU A 108 29.81 6.43 20.89
CA LEU A 108 31.24 6.74 20.91
C LEU A 108 31.36 8.27 20.92
#